data_AF-A0A937TWA4-F1
#
_entry.id   AF-A0A937TWA4-F1
#
_cell.length_a   1.000
_cell.length_b   1.000
_cell.length_c   1.000
_cell.angle_alpha   90.00
_cell.angle_beta   90.00
_cell.angle_gamma   90.00
#
_symmetry.space_group_name_H-M   'P 1'
#
loop_
_entity.id
_entity.type
_entity.pdbx_description
1 polymer ?
#
loop_
_entity_poly.entity_id
_entity_poly.type
_entity_poly.pdbx_seq_one_letter_code
_entity_poly.pdbx_strand_id
1 'polypeptide(L)'
;MTSTNSLVEPLSLRQSEDGKWQVQNAPDNWITCETEEDAKVISNAPIVLHKSYEAIRPDESLAAELEKTAEKLEQYTISFGSRFFGRRAELMRGDDS
;
A
#
# COMPACT_ATOMS: atom_id res chain seq x y z
N MET A 1 -19.94 -6.03 24.06
CA MET A 1 -19.06 -5.08 23.34
C MET A 1 -18.45 -5.86 22.20
N THR A 2 -19.05 -5.82 21.02
CA THR A 2 -18.52 -6.50 19.83
C THR A 2 -17.37 -5.67 19.29
N SER A 3 -16.14 -6.09 19.59
CA SER A 3 -14.96 -5.63 18.86
C SER A 3 -15.18 -6.00 17.39
N THR A 4 -15.54 -5.03 16.56
CA THR A 4 -15.39 -5.16 15.11
C THR A 4 -13.89 -5.20 14.86
N ASN A 5 -13.35 -6.41 14.87
CA ASN A 5 -12.03 -6.70 14.34
C ASN A 5 -12.17 -6.51 12.82
N SER A 6 -12.10 -5.25 12.37
CA SER A 6 -12.12 -4.92 10.95
C SER A 6 -10.82 -5.43 10.37
N LEU A 7 -10.83 -6.67 9.88
CA LEU A 7 -9.72 -7.24 9.13
C LEU A 7 -9.49 -6.32 7.93
N VAL A 8 -8.38 -5.60 7.92
CA VAL A 8 -7.98 -4.83 6.74
C VAL A 8 -7.49 -5.82 5.70
N GLU A 9 -8.20 -5.86 4.57
CA GLU A 9 -7.95 -6.79 3.49
C GLU A 9 -7.08 -6.15 2.38
N PRO A 10 -6.30 -6.95 1.65
CA PRO A 10 -5.58 -6.46 0.50
C PRO A 10 -6.55 -6.08 -0.63
N LEU A 11 -6.14 -5.16 -1.51
CA LEU A 11 -6.88 -4.84 -2.72
C LEU A 11 -6.96 -6.05 -3.65
N SER A 12 -8.05 -6.16 -4.40
CA SER A 12 -8.25 -7.29 -5.31
C SER A 12 -7.15 -7.38 -6.37
N LEU A 13 -6.60 -8.59 -6.53
CA LEU A 13 -5.60 -8.95 -7.53
C LEU A 13 -6.22 -9.84 -8.58
N ARG A 14 -5.83 -9.64 -9.84
CA ARG A 14 -6.10 -10.60 -10.91
C ARG A 14 -4.98 -10.62 -11.93
N GLN A 15 -4.93 -11.70 -12.70
CA GLN A 15 -4.16 -11.74 -13.93
C GLN A 15 -5.11 -11.53 -15.12
N SER A 16 -4.75 -10.65 -16.04
CA SER A 16 -5.47 -10.43 -17.30
C SER A 16 -5.22 -11.57 -18.28
N GLU A 17 -6.03 -11.65 -19.34
CA GLU A 17 -5.87 -12.68 -20.40
C GLU A 17 -4.50 -12.60 -21.10
N ASP A 18 -3.91 -11.40 -21.17
CA ASP A 18 -2.56 -11.16 -21.70
C ASP A 18 -1.43 -11.51 -20.69
N GLY A 19 -1.77 -12.11 -19.55
CA GLY A 19 -0.82 -12.52 -18.52
C GLY A 19 -0.32 -11.39 -17.61
N LYS A 20 -0.78 -10.15 -17.79
CA LYS A 20 -0.38 -9.00 -16.96
C LYS A 20 -1.14 -8.98 -15.64
N TRP A 21 -0.46 -8.64 -14.56
CA TRP A 21 -1.07 -8.51 -13.23
C TRP A 21 -1.80 -7.19 -13.09
N GLN A 22 -2.93 -7.21 -12.39
CA GLN A 22 -3.77 -6.04 -12.18
C GLN A 22 -4.24 -5.93 -10.73
N VAL A 23 -4.25 -4.71 -10.21
CA VAL A 23 -4.75 -4.38 -8.86
C VAL A 23 -5.94 -3.46 -8.97
N GLN A 24 -7.01 -3.76 -8.24
CA GLN A 24 -8.19 -2.90 -8.20
C GLN A 24 -8.01 -1.77 -7.18
N ASN A 25 -7.84 -0.54 -7.66
CA ASN A 25 -7.70 0.65 -6.79
C ASN A 25 -9.05 1.30 -6.48
N ALA A 26 -10.01 1.20 -7.40
CA ALA A 26 -11.37 1.71 -7.22
C ALA A 26 -12.36 0.81 -7.98
N PRO A 27 -13.68 0.94 -7.75
CA PRO A 27 -14.67 0.28 -8.59
C PRO A 27 -14.36 0.55 -10.07
N ASP A 28 -14.28 -0.52 -10.85
CA ASP A 28 -13.94 -0.51 -12.28
C ASP A 28 -12.56 0.05 -12.68
N ASN A 29 -11.72 0.43 -11.72
CA ASN A 29 -10.37 0.92 -11.98
C ASN A 29 -9.30 -0.13 -11.63
N TRP A 30 -8.72 -0.71 -12.68
CA TRP A 30 -7.69 -1.74 -12.59
C TRP A 30 -6.35 -1.20 -13.08
N ILE A 31 -5.35 -1.25 -12.20
CA ILE A 31 -4.01 -0.76 -12.47
C ILE A 31 -3.16 -1.93 -12.91
N THR A 32 -2.63 -1.85 -14.13
CA THR A 32 -1.79 -2.90 -14.70
C THR A 32 -0.37 -2.75 -14.19
N CYS A 33 0.15 -3.82 -13.59
CA CYS A 33 1.50 -3.91 -13.07
C CYS A 33 2.38 -4.73 -14.00
N GLU A 34 3.66 -4.37 -14.08
CA GLU A 34 4.68 -5.07 -14.89
C GLU A 34 5.00 -6.45 -14.31
N THR A 35 4.98 -6.57 -12.99
CA THR A 35 5.32 -7.82 -12.27
C THR A 35 4.24 -8.20 -11.25
N GLU A 36 4.21 -9.50 -10.90
CA GLU A 36 3.37 -10.00 -9.80
C GLU A 36 3.76 -9.35 -8.45
N GLU A 37 5.05 -9.12 -8.23
CA GLU A 37 5.56 -8.53 -7.00
C GLU A 37 5.05 -7.10 -6.83
N ASP A 38 5.12 -6.28 -7.87
CA ASP A 38 4.59 -4.92 -7.83
C ASP A 38 3.09 -4.90 -7.53
N ALA A 39 2.34 -5.80 -8.17
CA ALA A 39 0.91 -5.93 -7.93
C ALA A 39 0.62 -6.30 -6.47
N LYS A 40 1.38 -7.23 -5.89
CA LYS A 40 1.27 -7.60 -4.47
C LYS A 40 1.62 -6.47 -3.52
N VAL A 41 2.64 -5.66 -3.82
CA VAL A 41 3.00 -4.49 -3.01
C VAL A 41 1.84 -3.50 -2.96
N ILE A 42 1.30 -3.13 -4.13
CA ILE A 42 0.17 -2.19 -4.23
C ILE A 42 -1.09 -2.79 -3.60
N SER A 43 -1.34 -4.08 -3.80
CA SER A 43 -2.46 -4.78 -3.21
C SER A 43 -2.42 -4.76 -1.67
N ASN A 44 -1.24 -4.89 -1.08
CA ASN A 44 -1.07 -4.82 0.38
C ASN A 44 -1.03 -3.39 0.94
N ALA A 45 -1.13 -2.35 0.11
CA ALA A 45 -1.07 -0.95 0.56
C ALA A 45 -2.04 -0.64 1.73
N PRO A 46 -3.32 -1.09 1.74
CA PRO A 46 -4.22 -0.85 2.87
C PRO A 46 -3.70 -1.45 4.17
N ILE A 47 -3.09 -2.64 4.12
CA ILE A 47 -2.57 -3.36 5.29
C ILE A 47 -1.37 -2.63 5.87
N VAL A 48 -0.38 -2.28 5.04
CA VAL A 48 0.83 -1.55 5.48
C VAL A 48 0.43 -0.20 6.08
N LEU A 49 -0.52 0.48 5.46
CA LEU A 49 -1.05 1.72 6.00
C LEU A 49 -1.76 1.52 7.34
N HIS A 50 -2.56 0.46 7.49
CA HIS A 50 -3.22 0.14 8.75
C HIS A 50 -2.22 -0.13 9.87
N LYS A 51 -1.18 -0.95 9.63
CA LYS A 51 -0.09 -1.17 10.57
C LYS A 51 0.53 0.15 11.05
N SER A 52 0.69 1.14 10.15
CA SER A 52 1.22 2.46 10.52
C SER A 52 0.32 3.27 11.46
N TYR A 53 -0.99 3.01 11.46
CA TYR A 53 -1.92 3.64 12.41
C TYR A 53 -1.89 2.93 13.77
N GLU A 54 -1.63 1.62 13.79
CA GLU A 54 -1.53 0.84 15.03
C GLU A 54 -0.16 0.97 15.70
N ALA A 55 0.87 1.37 14.95
CA ALA A 55 2.21 1.59 15.47
C ALA A 55 2.22 2.72 16.52
N ILE A 56 2.65 2.39 17.74
CA ILE A 56 2.72 3.32 18.89
C ILE A 56 4.12 3.95 19.02
N ARG A 57 5.11 3.44 18.28
CA ARG A 57 6.50 3.90 18.27
C ARG A 57 7.02 3.89 16.83
N PRO A 58 8.08 4.67 16.53
CA PRO A 58 8.83 4.53 15.29
C PRO A 58 9.24 3.08 15.03
N ASP A 59 9.12 2.67 13.77
CA ASP A 59 9.44 1.33 13.26
C ASP A 59 10.06 1.46 11.86
N GLU A 60 11.38 1.28 11.79
CA GLU A 60 12.16 1.35 10.55
C GLU A 60 11.72 0.33 9.50
N SER A 61 11.29 -0.87 9.92
CA SER A 61 10.83 -1.90 8.99
C SER A 61 9.51 -1.46 8.36
N LEU A 62 8.61 -0.90 9.16
CA LEU A 62 7.34 -0.39 8.68
C LEU A 62 7.52 0.87 7.81
N ALA A 63 8.47 1.74 8.15
CA ALA A 63 8.85 2.87 7.33
C ALA A 63 9.33 2.42 5.94
N ALA A 64 10.19 1.40 5.87
CA ALA A 64 10.65 0.82 4.61
C ALA A 64 9.51 0.16 3.80
N GLU A 65 8.57 -0.53 4.46
CA GLU A 65 7.37 -1.06 3.78
C GLU A 65 6.50 0.06 3.18
N LEU A 66 6.31 1.17 3.92
CA LEU A 66 5.55 2.34 3.46
C LEU A 66 6.25 3.05 2.30
N GLU A 67 7.57 3.22 2.37
CA GLU A 67 8.38 3.83 1.31
C GLU A 67 8.36 2.98 0.04
N LYS A 68 8.60 1.67 0.15
CA LYS A 68 8.48 0.73 -1.00
C LYS A 68 7.09 0.82 -1.62
N THR A 69 6.04 0.91 -0.79
CA THR A 69 4.68 1.05 -1.29
C THR A 69 4.47 2.40 -2.00
N ALA A 70 5.00 3.50 -1.45
CA ALA A 70 4.92 4.83 -2.05
C ALA A 70 5.58 4.87 -3.44
N GLU A 71 6.78 4.31 -3.57
CA GLU A 71 7.52 4.22 -4.84
C GLU A 71 6.72 3.48 -5.90
N LYS A 72 6.10 2.34 -5.53
CA LYS A 72 5.26 1.57 -6.46
C LYS A 72 3.97 2.31 -6.81
N LEU A 73 3.31 2.94 -5.87
CA LEU A 73 2.15 3.78 -6.16
C LEU A 73 2.51 4.91 -7.15
N GLU A 74 3.70 5.52 -7.02
CA GLU A 74 4.18 6.55 -7.93
C GLU A 74 4.50 6.00 -9.33
N GLN A 75 5.21 4.87 -9.41
CA GLN A 75 5.55 4.17 -10.66
C GLN A 75 4.30 3.93 -11.52
N TYR A 76 3.18 3.59 -10.89
CA TYR A 76 1.91 3.30 -11.57
C TYR A 76 0.92 4.49 -11.55
N THR A 77 1.41 5.72 -11.42
CA THR A 77 0.67 7.00 -11.53
C THR A 77 -0.43 7.22 -10.48
N ILE A 78 -0.33 6.60 -9.31
CA ILE A 78 -1.22 6.79 -8.17
C ILE A 78 -0.64 7.88 -7.25
N SER A 79 -0.49 9.09 -7.78
CA SER A 79 0.31 10.16 -7.16
C SER A 79 -0.23 10.67 -5.81
N PHE A 80 -1.54 10.59 -5.57
CA PHE A 80 -2.11 10.95 -4.27
C PHE A 80 -1.75 9.90 -3.20
N GLY A 81 -1.78 8.63 -3.58
CA GLY A 81 -1.39 7.52 -2.71
C GLY A 81 0.11 7.57 -2.38
N SER A 82 0.99 7.80 -3.37
CA SER A 82 2.43 7.80 -3.13
C SER A 82 2.87 8.85 -2.10
N ARG A 83 2.41 10.10 -2.25
CA ARG A 83 2.73 11.18 -1.30
C ARG A 83 2.25 10.88 0.11
N PHE A 84 1.08 10.26 0.23
CA PHE A 84 0.52 9.92 1.52
C PHE A 84 1.35 8.84 2.23
N PHE A 85 1.73 7.79 1.52
CA PHE A 85 2.58 6.73 2.06
C PHE A 85 3.99 7.23 2.41
N GLY A 86 4.57 8.10 1.58
CA GLY A 86 5.86 8.74 1.87
C GLY A 86 5.86 9.51 3.19
N ARG A 87 4.85 10.37 3.42
CA ARG A 87 4.70 11.08 4.71
C ARG A 87 4.54 10.14 5.90
N ARG A 88 3.82 9.02 5.72
CA ARG A 88 3.68 8.03 6.80
C ARG A 88 5.00 7.32 7.07
N ALA A 89 5.83 7.08 6.04
CA ALA A 89 7.16 6.52 6.23
C ALA A 89 8.06 7.46 7.06
N GLU A 90 8.07 8.76 6.77
CA GLU A 90 8.80 9.78 7.55
C GLU A 90 8.42 9.74 9.04
N LEU A 91 7.11 9.75 9.32
CA LEU A 91 6.59 9.63 10.69
C LEU A 91 7.02 8.33 11.38
N MET A 92 7.07 7.21 10.66
CA MET A 92 7.50 5.92 11.21
C MET A 92 9.00 5.85 11.47
N ARG A 93 9.83 6.72 10.88
CA ARG A 93 11.25 6.88 11.29
C ARG A 93 11.40 7.77 12.53
N GLY A 94 10.33 8.47 12.92
CA GLY A 94 10.37 9.49 13.97
C GLY A 94 10.88 10.85 13.48
N ASP A 95 10.97 11.04 12.16
CA ASP A 95 11.22 12.34 11.54
C ASP A 95 9.89 13.08 11.38
N ASP A 96 9.55 13.89 12.38
CA ASP A 96 8.41 14.82 12.38
C ASP A 96 8.96 16.24 12.10
N SER A 97 9.40 16.51 10.87
CA SER A 97 9.95 17.81 10.44
C SER A 97 9.33 18.32 9.15
#